data_AF-A0A6G1LGD0-F1
#
_entry.id   AF-A0A6G1LGD0-F1
#
_cell.length_a   1.000
_cell.length_b   1.000
_cell.length_c   1.000
_cell.angle_alpha   90.00
_cell.angle_beta   90.00
_cell.angle_gamma   90.00
#
_symmetry.space_group_name_H-M   'P 1'
#
loop_
_entity.id
_entity.type
_entity.pdbx_description
1 polymer ?
#
loop_
_entity_poly.entity_id
_entity_poly.type
_entity_poly.pdbx_seq_one_letter_code
_entity_poly.pdbx_strand_id
1 'polypeptide(L)'
;MPRTRQQTGAVATRYYAESDDEDIETGDADDKLYSSLHEQGRERRADDDEFTLWTASSKWNNKASKYAQVVEVHHSEEFKLEPILLTEGPLKGRRVLVLEPVVRTEHFRFLDLPPELRIIIYDLVLVHKSGKVDIETYQPKGFDRRPVQKGYTMQQNHWRQKWDKDVGKWDDQVPSAASMLRVSKQMLGETAPILYGRHTFRFKKMSDVDIFLCTIGSMRKHLRHLDFATIDHYGGCYSKKSTPAIFRMLMDAAQLQSIAFCHSWVCERSPRSWRCKCPNPEVIIADSASLLRAVHKKKEELKTGAAAVNLFKVRGGMTCDSCDKATDAVTSECSCRSKNCDRLDQHNKDVRSKLRELVREQLRIKA
;
A
#
# COMPACT_ATOMS: atom_id res chain seq x y z
N MET A 1 24.94 22.35 -0.19
CA MET A 1 24.64 21.25 0.75
C MET A 1 25.81 20.27 0.72
N PRO A 2 26.75 20.32 1.67
CA PRO A 2 27.92 19.44 1.67
C PRO A 2 27.54 18.06 2.23
N ARG A 3 28.03 16.99 1.60
CA ARG A 3 27.88 15.61 2.08
C ARG A 3 28.93 15.34 3.14
N THR A 4 28.49 15.22 4.39
CA THR A 4 29.31 14.73 5.51
C THR A 4 29.50 13.22 5.37
N ARG A 5 30.77 12.80 5.29
CA ARG A 5 31.19 11.40 5.25
C ARG A 5 31.22 10.89 6.69
N GLN A 6 30.30 10.01 7.06
CA GLN A 6 30.35 9.32 8.36
C GLN A 6 31.52 8.33 8.36
N GLN A 7 32.47 8.54 9.27
CA GLN A 7 33.46 7.53 9.64
C GLN A 7 32.79 6.57 10.63
N THR A 8 32.63 5.30 10.24
CA THR A 8 32.28 4.22 11.16
C THR A 8 33.55 3.76 11.86
N GLY A 9 33.65 4.05 13.16
CA GLY A 9 34.69 3.51 14.02
C GLY A 9 34.43 2.01 14.27
N ALA A 10 35.32 1.16 13.80
CA ALA A 10 35.33 -0.26 14.15
C ALA A 10 35.83 -0.41 15.61
N VAL A 11 35.01 -0.98 16.47
CA VAL A 11 35.39 -1.36 17.84
C VAL A 11 35.94 -2.78 17.77
N ALA A 12 37.26 -2.92 17.85
CA ALA A 12 37.92 -4.21 17.93
C ALA A 12 37.68 -4.82 19.31
N THR A 13 36.89 -5.90 19.38
CA THR A 13 36.70 -6.68 20.61
C THR A 13 37.68 -7.85 20.60
N ARG A 14 38.59 -7.91 21.57
CA ARG A 14 39.60 -8.98 21.69
C ARG A 14 39.06 -10.08 22.61
N TYR A 15 39.16 -11.33 22.18
CA TYR A 15 38.83 -12.50 22.99
C TYR A 15 40.09 -13.34 23.23
N TYR A 16 40.22 -13.91 24.43
CA TYR A 16 41.31 -14.80 24.82
C TYR A 16 40.73 -16.20 25.05
N ALA A 17 41.31 -17.21 24.42
CA ALA A 17 41.02 -18.62 24.69
C ALA A 17 42.19 -19.23 25.49
N GLU A 18 41.86 -19.99 26.54
CA GLU A 18 42.82 -20.67 27.40
C GLU A 18 42.93 -22.14 26.98
N SER A 19 44.16 -22.63 26.79
CA SER A 19 44.49 -24.05 26.58
C SER A 19 45.62 -24.46 27.51
N ASP A 20 45.46 -25.64 28.12
CA ASP A 20 46.52 -26.39 28.81
C ASP A 20 47.00 -27.47 27.84
N ASP A 21 48.31 -27.51 27.56
CA ASP A 21 48.93 -28.42 26.59
C ASP A 21 49.72 -29.55 27.29
N GLU A 22 49.57 -30.78 26.78
CA GLU A 22 50.49 -31.92 26.96
C GLU A 22 51.22 -32.21 25.63
N ASP A 23 52.50 -32.57 25.74
CA ASP A 23 53.47 -32.77 24.64
C ASP A 23 53.22 -34.04 23.80
N ILE A 24 53.33 -33.94 22.47
CA ILE A 24 53.48 -35.10 21.57
C ILE A 24 54.46 -34.79 20.42
N GLU A 25 55.34 -35.76 20.16
CA GLU A 25 56.49 -35.81 19.25
C GLU A 25 56.18 -35.73 17.73
N THR A 26 57.20 -35.27 17.00
CA THR A 26 57.30 -35.10 15.54
C THR A 26 57.62 -36.39 14.79
N GLY A 27 57.07 -36.55 13.58
CA GLY A 27 57.50 -37.56 12.59
C GLY A 27 57.35 -37.05 11.15
N ASP A 28 58.45 -37.16 10.39
CA ASP A 28 58.61 -36.81 8.97
C ASP A 28 58.07 -37.89 8.01
N ALA A 29 57.64 -37.50 6.80
CA ALA A 29 57.94 -38.18 5.52
C ALA A 29 57.24 -37.54 4.29
N ASP A 30 58.05 -37.01 3.37
CA ASP A 30 58.11 -37.18 1.90
C ASP A 30 56.87 -37.25 0.97
N ASP A 31 56.77 -36.18 0.16
CA ASP A 31 57.10 -36.12 -1.29
C ASP A 31 56.12 -36.59 -2.42
N LYS A 32 56.07 -35.71 -3.46
CA LYS A 32 55.74 -35.89 -4.91
C LYS A 32 54.34 -35.67 -5.52
N LEU A 33 54.27 -34.52 -6.23
CA LEU A 33 54.00 -34.33 -7.69
C LEU A 33 52.59 -34.60 -8.28
N TYR A 34 51.93 -33.54 -8.77
CA TYR A 34 51.40 -33.51 -10.16
C TYR A 34 51.15 -32.07 -10.65
N SER A 35 51.56 -31.80 -11.89
CA SER A 35 51.55 -30.50 -12.54
C SER A 35 50.29 -30.24 -13.39
N SER A 36 49.92 -28.95 -13.44
CA SER A 36 49.36 -28.17 -14.57
C SER A 36 48.05 -28.58 -15.26
N LEU A 37 47.09 -27.63 -15.32
CA LEU A 37 46.63 -27.02 -16.59
C LEU A 37 45.59 -25.90 -16.39
N HIS A 38 45.70 -24.88 -17.25
CA HIS A 38 44.74 -23.85 -17.68
C HIS A 38 44.50 -22.57 -16.85
N GLU A 39 45.17 -21.50 -17.32
CA GLU A 39 44.66 -20.13 -17.35
C GLU A 39 43.60 -19.96 -18.45
N GLN A 40 42.45 -19.37 -18.12
CA GLN A 40 41.85 -18.17 -18.75
C GLN A 40 40.37 -18.03 -18.39
N GLY A 41 40.03 -16.98 -17.63
CA GLY A 41 38.63 -16.64 -17.31
C GLY A 41 38.53 -15.65 -16.15
N ARG A 42 39.05 -14.44 -16.33
CA ARG A 42 39.10 -13.38 -15.30
C ARG A 42 37.74 -12.67 -15.19
N GLU A 43 36.75 -13.35 -14.62
CA GLU A 43 35.61 -12.71 -13.97
C GLU A 43 36.07 -12.29 -12.57
N ARG A 44 35.99 -10.99 -12.26
CA ARG A 44 36.18 -10.50 -10.89
C ARG A 44 34.99 -10.96 -10.06
N ARG A 45 35.07 -12.16 -9.47
CA ARG A 45 34.34 -12.48 -8.24
C ARG A 45 34.91 -11.60 -7.15
N ALA A 46 34.11 -10.66 -6.68
CA ALA A 46 34.38 -9.91 -5.47
C ALA A 46 33.63 -10.62 -4.34
N ASP A 47 34.00 -11.86 -4.04
CA ASP A 47 33.50 -12.66 -2.90
C ASP A 47 34.59 -13.67 -2.49
N ASP A 48 35.85 -13.26 -2.54
CA ASP A 48 36.94 -14.07 -1.97
C ASP A 48 37.04 -13.66 -0.49
N ASP A 49 36.38 -14.43 0.38
CA ASP A 49 36.59 -14.37 1.82
C ASP A 49 38.05 -14.80 2.10
N GLU A 50 38.95 -13.83 2.17
CA GLU A 50 40.37 -14.07 2.33
C GLU A 50 40.70 -14.33 3.82
N PHE A 51 41.02 -15.58 4.14
CA PHE A 51 41.49 -15.98 5.47
C PHE A 51 43.02 -15.93 5.51
N THR A 52 43.59 -14.92 6.17
CA THR A 52 45.05 -14.80 6.35
C THR A 52 45.46 -15.17 7.78
N LEU A 53 46.11 -16.33 7.94
CA LEU A 53 46.70 -16.75 9.21
C LEU A 53 48.18 -16.32 9.27
N TRP A 54 48.50 -15.31 10.09
CA TRP A 54 49.84 -14.70 10.10
C TRP A 54 50.91 -15.44 10.92
N THR A 55 50.52 -16.42 11.76
CA THR A 55 51.47 -17.20 12.57
C THR A 55 50.92 -18.59 12.89
N ALA A 56 51.75 -19.63 12.71
CA ALA A 56 51.37 -21.03 12.90
C ALA A 56 51.35 -21.50 14.36
N SER A 57 51.98 -20.77 15.29
CA SER A 57 52.08 -21.16 16.71
C SER A 57 51.74 -20.01 17.66
N SER A 58 51.16 -20.38 18.79
CA SER A 58 50.87 -19.46 19.89
C SER A 58 52.17 -18.93 20.51
N LYS A 59 52.17 -17.69 20.99
CA LYS A 59 53.31 -17.10 21.68
C LYS A 59 53.01 -17.02 23.17
N TRP A 60 53.97 -17.41 24.00
CA TRP A 60 53.85 -17.25 25.44
C TRP A 60 53.82 -15.75 25.81
N ASN A 61 52.76 -15.33 26.48
CA ASN A 61 52.62 -13.97 27.01
C ASN A 61 53.08 -13.94 28.47
N ASN A 62 54.33 -13.50 28.69
CA ASN A 62 54.94 -13.40 30.02
C ASN A 62 54.12 -12.59 31.04
N LYS A 63 53.33 -11.61 30.60
CA LYS A 63 52.54 -10.77 31.53
C LYS A 63 51.25 -11.44 31.98
N ALA A 64 50.65 -12.24 31.11
CA ALA A 64 49.41 -12.96 31.40
C ALA A 64 49.67 -14.40 31.88
N SER A 65 50.92 -14.86 31.81
CA SER A 65 51.35 -16.23 32.05
C SER A 65 50.51 -17.26 31.28
N LYS A 66 50.23 -16.96 30.01
CA LYS A 66 49.37 -17.76 29.13
C LYS A 66 49.89 -17.75 27.70
N TYR A 67 49.68 -18.83 26.96
CA TYR A 67 49.83 -18.82 25.51
C TYR A 67 48.72 -17.98 24.87
N ALA A 68 49.10 -17.13 23.91
CA ALA A 68 48.16 -16.30 23.18
C ALA A 68 48.46 -16.37 21.69
N GLN A 69 47.40 -16.49 20.90
CA GLN A 69 47.43 -16.36 19.45
C GLN A 69 46.33 -15.39 19.05
N VAL A 70 46.64 -14.49 18.12
CA VAL A 70 45.66 -13.55 17.57
C VAL A 70 45.28 -14.06 16.20
N VAL A 71 44.02 -14.42 16.03
CA VAL A 71 43.42 -14.75 14.75
C VAL A 71 42.60 -13.55 14.32
N GLU A 72 42.94 -12.95 13.19
CA GLU A 72 42.16 -11.86 12.57
C GLU A 72 41.31 -12.48 11.46
N VAL A 73 39.99 -12.28 11.54
CA VAL A 73 39.04 -12.80 10.56
C VAL A 73 38.33 -11.64 9.90
N HIS A 74 38.46 -11.54 8.58
CA HIS A 74 37.71 -10.60 7.76
C HIS A 74 36.58 -11.35 7.07
N HIS A 75 35.35 -10.87 7.24
CA HIS A 75 34.17 -11.42 6.57
C HIS A 75 33.28 -10.26 6.12
N SER A 76 32.52 -10.45 5.04
CA SER A 76 31.57 -9.47 4.51
C SER A 76 30.29 -9.31 5.36
N GLU A 77 30.08 -10.20 6.33
CA GLU A 77 28.88 -10.31 7.16
C GLU A 77 29.24 -10.28 8.65
N GLU A 78 28.28 -9.92 9.50
CA GLU A 78 28.46 -9.92 10.96
C GLU A 78 28.48 -11.38 11.47
N PHE A 79 29.45 -11.74 12.31
CA PHE A 79 29.60 -13.09 12.87
C PHE A 79 29.97 -13.06 14.35
N LYS A 80 29.65 -14.14 15.05
CA LYS A 80 30.12 -14.46 16.40
C LYS A 80 31.14 -15.58 16.32
N LEU A 81 32.14 -15.51 17.19
CA LEU A 81 33.13 -16.56 17.37
C LEU A 81 32.84 -17.28 18.67
N GLU A 82 32.46 -18.56 18.58
CA GLU A 82 32.26 -19.42 19.75
C GLU A 82 33.24 -20.60 19.73
N PRO A 83 33.97 -20.84 20.83
CA PRO A 83 34.81 -22.03 20.96
C PRO A 83 33.94 -23.26 21.25
N ILE A 84 34.04 -24.28 20.40
CA ILE A 84 33.31 -25.54 20.56
C ILE A 84 34.32 -26.68 20.77
N LEU A 85 34.07 -27.53 21.77
CA LEU A 85 34.81 -28.77 21.96
C LEU A 85 34.14 -29.88 21.14
N LEU A 86 34.89 -30.49 20.22
CA LEU A 86 34.39 -31.63 19.45
C LEU A 86 34.31 -32.87 20.35
N THR A 87 33.11 -33.40 20.58
CA THR A 87 32.87 -34.52 21.51
C THR A 87 32.97 -35.89 20.85
N GLU A 88 32.90 -35.95 19.52
CA GLU A 88 32.83 -37.17 18.72
C GLU A 88 33.63 -37.06 17.41
N GLY A 89 33.86 -38.20 16.75
CA GLY A 89 34.57 -38.28 15.47
C GLY A 89 36.11 -38.24 15.56
N PRO A 90 36.81 -38.21 14.41
CA PRO A 90 38.27 -38.29 14.35
C PRO A 90 39.00 -37.06 14.93
N LEU A 91 38.29 -35.95 15.15
CA LEU A 91 38.82 -34.74 15.80
C LEU A 91 38.30 -34.58 17.25
N LYS A 92 37.76 -35.65 17.85
CA LYS A 92 37.29 -35.66 19.24
C LYS A 92 38.36 -35.13 20.20
N GLY A 93 37.96 -34.26 21.11
CA GLY A 93 38.82 -33.61 22.10
C GLY A 93 39.48 -32.32 21.61
N ARG A 94 39.37 -31.97 20.32
CA ARG A 94 39.90 -30.70 19.80
C ARG A 94 38.90 -29.57 20.00
N ARG A 95 39.41 -28.36 20.32
CA ARG A 95 38.63 -27.12 20.33
C ARG A 95 38.70 -26.48 18.95
N VAL A 96 37.55 -26.08 18.42
CA VAL A 96 37.44 -25.35 17.16
C VAL A 96 36.78 -24.00 17.42
N LEU A 97 37.19 -22.97 16.68
CA LEU A 97 36.50 -21.68 16.66
C LEU A 97 35.48 -21.74 15.52
N VAL A 98 34.19 -21.68 15.87
CA VAL A 98 33.12 -21.65 14.88
C VAL A 98 32.74 -20.19 14.62
N LEU A 99 32.73 -19.83 13.34
CA LEU A 99 32.21 -18.57 12.83
C LEU A 99 30.70 -18.76 12.63
N GLU A 100 29.91 -18.39 13.63
CA GLU A 100 28.45 -18.40 13.50
C GLU A 100 28.00 -17.07 12.88
N PRO A 101 27.34 -17.09 11.70
CA PRO A 101 26.77 -15.88 11.15
C PRO A 101 25.81 -15.27 12.17
N VAL A 102 26.02 -13.99 12.50
CA VAL A 102 24.98 -13.21 13.17
C VAL A 102 23.99 -12.88 12.09
N VAL A 103 23.13 -13.86 11.80
CA VAL A 103 21.87 -13.55 11.16
C VAL A 103 21.22 -12.58 12.14
N ARG A 104 21.08 -11.31 11.75
CA ARG A 104 20.26 -10.31 12.46
C ARG A 104 18.80 -10.78 12.40
N THR A 105 18.51 -11.90 13.03
CA THR A 105 17.18 -12.46 13.23
C THR A 105 16.42 -11.68 14.30
N GLU A 106 17.04 -10.69 14.93
CA GLU A 106 16.32 -9.67 15.72
C GLU A 106 15.50 -8.70 14.83
N HIS A 107 15.15 -9.13 13.61
CA HIS A 107 13.95 -8.60 12.97
C HIS A 107 12.74 -9.12 13.75
N PHE A 108 12.13 -8.23 14.53
CA PHE A 108 10.82 -8.52 15.13
C PHE A 108 9.85 -8.92 14.00
N ARG A 109 9.01 -9.94 14.23
CA ARG A 109 8.01 -10.29 13.22
C ARG A 109 7.01 -9.14 13.15
N PHE A 110 6.57 -8.79 11.93
CA PHE A 110 5.65 -7.66 11.75
C PHE A 110 4.38 -7.77 12.62
N LEU A 111 3.87 -8.98 12.84
CA LEU A 111 2.70 -9.22 13.71
C LEU A 111 3.01 -9.19 15.21
N ASP A 112 4.29 -9.20 15.61
CA ASP A 112 4.70 -9.00 17.00
C ASP A 112 4.74 -7.52 17.39
N LEU A 113 4.66 -6.61 16.40
CA LEU A 113 4.49 -5.18 16.68
C LEU A 113 3.16 -4.92 17.43
N PRO A 114 3.08 -3.92 18.30
CA PRO A 114 1.81 -3.42 18.79
C PRO A 114 0.86 -3.01 17.63
N PRO A 115 -0.46 -3.24 17.74
CA PRO A 115 -1.43 -2.87 16.71
C PRO A 115 -1.32 -1.40 16.25
N GLU A 116 -0.97 -0.50 17.16
CA GLU A 116 -0.83 0.93 16.88
C GLU A 116 0.29 1.18 15.85
N LEU A 117 1.43 0.51 16.00
CA LEU A 117 2.55 0.63 15.06
C LEU A 117 2.21 -0.03 13.71
N ARG A 118 1.50 -1.16 13.72
CA ARG A 118 1.02 -1.78 12.47
C ARG A 118 0.06 -0.86 11.72
N ILE A 119 -0.86 -0.20 12.42
CA ILE A 119 -1.79 0.77 11.82
C ILE A 119 -1.03 1.93 11.16
N ILE A 120 0.02 2.46 11.80
CA ILE A 120 0.87 3.50 11.20
C ILE A 120 1.54 2.98 9.93
N ILE A 121 2.08 1.76 9.95
CA ILE A 121 2.73 1.17 8.77
C ILE A 121 1.71 0.94 7.65
N TYR A 122 0.53 0.39 7.95
CA TYR A 122 -0.52 0.23 6.95
C TYR A 122 -0.98 1.55 6.38
N ASP A 123 -1.03 2.61 7.18
CA ASP A 123 -1.40 3.94 6.71
C ASP A 123 -0.41 4.46 5.66
N LEU A 124 0.88 4.29 5.92
CA LEU A 124 1.95 4.65 4.98
C LEU A 124 1.90 3.84 3.68
N VAL A 125 1.50 2.56 3.75
CA VAL A 125 1.50 1.65 2.59
C VAL A 125 0.20 1.72 1.79
N LEU A 126 -0.96 1.85 2.46
CA LEU A 126 -2.27 1.77 1.82
C LEU A 126 -2.75 3.12 1.30
N VAL A 127 -2.42 4.23 1.97
CA VAL A 127 -2.97 5.54 1.59
C VAL A 127 -2.26 6.06 0.35
N HIS A 128 -2.98 6.03 -0.76
CA HIS A 128 -2.52 6.61 -2.00
C HIS A 128 -2.31 8.12 -1.83
N LYS A 129 -1.20 8.66 -2.35
CA LYS A 129 -0.85 10.10 -2.19
C LYS A 129 -1.96 11.06 -2.63
N SER A 130 -2.76 10.68 -3.62
CA SER A 130 -3.89 11.49 -4.10
C SER A 130 -5.17 11.36 -3.26
N GLY A 131 -5.24 10.37 -2.36
CA GLY A 131 -6.45 9.98 -1.63
C GLY A 131 -7.60 9.49 -2.52
N LYS A 132 -7.35 9.27 -3.81
CA LYS A 132 -8.38 8.90 -4.81
C LYS A 132 -8.00 7.59 -5.50
N VAL A 133 -8.98 6.69 -5.61
CA VAL A 133 -8.82 5.41 -6.30
C VAL A 133 -9.88 5.31 -7.39
N ASP A 134 -9.45 5.28 -8.65
CA ASP A 134 -10.32 5.04 -9.79
C ASP A 134 -10.58 3.54 -9.93
N ILE A 135 -11.85 3.14 -9.88
CA ILE A 135 -12.29 1.77 -10.03
C ILE A 135 -12.99 1.61 -11.39
N GLU A 136 -12.63 0.54 -12.09
CA GLU A 136 -13.25 0.07 -13.32
C GLU A 136 -13.58 -1.41 -13.17
N THR A 137 -14.35 -1.99 -14.09
CA THR A 137 -14.58 -3.44 -14.10
C THR A 137 -13.85 -4.14 -15.23
N TYR A 138 -13.30 -5.30 -14.94
CA TYR A 138 -12.64 -6.16 -15.91
C TYR A 138 -13.27 -7.55 -15.87
N GLN A 139 -13.49 -8.13 -17.05
CA GLN A 139 -14.05 -9.47 -17.19
C GLN A 139 -13.11 -10.29 -18.08
N PRO A 140 -12.24 -11.13 -17.49
CA PRO A 140 -11.47 -12.11 -18.25
C PRO A 140 -12.39 -13.11 -18.95
N LYS A 141 -11.92 -13.73 -20.03
CA LYS A 141 -12.69 -14.75 -20.75
C LYS A 141 -12.91 -15.97 -19.84
N GLY A 142 -14.16 -16.34 -19.61
CA GLY A 142 -14.53 -17.48 -18.77
C GLY A 142 -14.54 -17.21 -17.26
N PHE A 143 -14.31 -15.96 -16.83
CA PHE A 143 -14.35 -15.56 -15.43
C PHE A 143 -15.41 -14.50 -15.16
N ASP A 144 -15.83 -14.43 -13.91
CA ASP A 144 -16.73 -13.38 -13.44
C ASP A 144 -16.08 -12.00 -13.56
N ARG A 145 -16.92 -11.01 -13.88
CA ARG A 145 -16.51 -9.61 -13.91
C ARG A 145 -16.14 -9.16 -12.50
N ARG A 146 -14.98 -8.52 -12.36
CA ARG A 146 -14.45 -8.05 -11.07
C ARG A 146 -14.05 -6.57 -11.11
N PRO A 147 -14.09 -5.86 -9.98
CA PRO A 147 -13.57 -4.51 -9.90
C PRO A 147 -12.04 -4.54 -9.92
N VAL A 148 -11.44 -3.61 -10.66
CA VAL A 148 -10.00 -3.39 -10.77
C VAL A 148 -9.71 -1.91 -10.68
N GLN A 149 -8.48 -1.55 -10.34
CA GLN A 149 -8.04 -0.16 -10.41
C GLN A 149 -7.88 0.27 -11.88
N LYS A 150 -8.24 1.51 -12.21
CA LYS A 150 -8.05 2.08 -13.55
C LYS A 150 -6.59 1.90 -14.00
N GLY A 151 -6.43 1.48 -15.25
CA GLY A 151 -5.11 1.20 -15.84
C GLY A 151 -4.62 -0.22 -15.58
N TYR A 152 -5.42 -1.09 -14.94
CA TYR A 152 -5.07 -2.50 -14.71
C TYR A 152 -4.69 -3.24 -16.00
N THR A 153 -5.38 -2.99 -17.11
CA THR A 153 -5.10 -3.66 -18.40
C THR A 153 -4.18 -2.86 -19.33
N MET A 154 -3.71 -1.68 -18.91
CA MET A 154 -2.87 -0.83 -19.76
C MET A 154 -1.44 -1.34 -19.74
N GLN A 155 -0.95 -1.86 -20.88
CA GLN A 155 0.40 -2.42 -21.01
C GLN A 155 1.51 -1.46 -20.58
N GLN A 156 1.32 -0.14 -20.77
CA GLN A 156 2.28 0.89 -20.34
C GLN A 156 2.57 0.84 -18.83
N ASN A 157 1.64 0.33 -18.02
CA ASN A 157 1.80 0.20 -16.57
C ASN A 157 2.53 -1.10 -16.16
N HIS A 158 2.79 -1.99 -17.11
CA HIS A 158 3.28 -3.35 -16.88
C HIS A 158 4.47 -3.65 -17.79
N TRP A 159 5.43 -2.73 -17.80
CA TRP A 159 6.64 -2.84 -18.62
C TRP A 159 7.36 -4.17 -18.32
N ARG A 160 7.64 -4.95 -19.38
CA ARG A 160 8.26 -6.31 -19.36
C ARG A 160 7.40 -7.45 -18.82
N GLN A 161 6.17 -7.21 -18.39
CA GLN A 161 5.26 -8.28 -17.99
C GLN A 161 4.48 -8.79 -19.20
N LYS A 162 4.18 -10.10 -19.20
CA LYS A 162 3.33 -10.72 -20.22
C LYS A 162 1.90 -10.80 -19.67
N TRP A 163 0.93 -10.48 -20.52
CA TRP A 163 -0.48 -10.62 -20.16
C TRP A 163 -0.92 -12.06 -20.38
N ASP A 164 -1.21 -12.78 -19.29
CA ASP A 164 -1.88 -14.07 -19.32
C ASP A 164 -3.38 -13.84 -19.57
N LYS A 165 -3.83 -14.20 -20.78
CA LYS A 165 -5.22 -14.05 -21.22
C LYS A 165 -6.17 -15.03 -20.55
N ASP A 166 -5.67 -16.19 -20.15
CA ASP A 166 -6.48 -17.25 -19.57
C ASP A 166 -6.75 -16.93 -18.10
N VAL A 167 -5.76 -16.44 -17.36
CA VAL A 167 -5.96 -16.02 -15.96
C VAL A 167 -6.47 -14.57 -15.85
N GLY A 168 -6.28 -13.79 -16.91
CA GLY A 168 -6.61 -12.36 -16.95
C GLY A 168 -5.76 -11.56 -15.97
N LYS A 169 -4.45 -11.83 -15.95
CA LYS A 169 -3.47 -11.20 -15.06
C LYS A 169 -2.17 -10.94 -15.83
N TRP A 170 -1.35 -10.04 -15.30
CA TRP A 170 0.02 -9.89 -15.75
C TRP A 170 0.92 -10.88 -15.00
N ASP A 171 1.80 -11.57 -15.72
CA ASP A 171 2.86 -12.40 -15.12
C ASP A 171 3.79 -11.52 -14.29
N ASP A 172 4.26 -12.04 -13.16
CA ASP A 172 5.12 -11.32 -12.22
C ASP A 172 4.58 -9.96 -11.76
N GLN A 173 3.24 -9.80 -11.76
CA GLN A 173 2.61 -8.58 -11.25
C GLN A 173 2.93 -8.40 -9.78
N VAL A 174 3.66 -7.33 -9.45
CA VAL A 174 3.88 -6.92 -8.06
C VAL A 174 2.51 -6.75 -7.39
N PRO A 175 2.23 -7.46 -6.28
CA PRO A 175 0.97 -7.35 -5.58
C PRO A 175 0.68 -5.89 -5.22
N SER A 176 -0.52 -5.42 -5.51
CA SER A 176 -0.94 -4.09 -5.07
C SER A 176 -1.03 -4.04 -3.54
N ALA A 177 -0.93 -2.85 -2.94
CA ALA A 177 -1.10 -2.67 -1.50
C ALA A 177 -2.45 -3.25 -0.99
N ALA A 178 -3.50 -3.23 -1.82
CA ALA A 178 -4.80 -3.83 -1.51
C ALA A 178 -4.75 -5.37 -1.34
N SER A 179 -3.71 -6.03 -1.84
CA SER A 179 -3.48 -7.48 -1.64
C SER A 179 -3.27 -7.83 -0.17
N MET A 180 -2.90 -6.86 0.68
CA MET A 180 -2.81 -7.05 2.14
C MET A 180 -4.13 -7.50 2.77
N LEU A 181 -5.27 -7.12 2.18
CA LEU A 181 -6.59 -7.59 2.62
C LEU A 181 -6.74 -9.12 2.56
N ARG A 182 -5.91 -9.81 1.78
CA ARG A 182 -6.03 -11.25 1.53
C ARG A 182 -5.05 -12.10 2.33
N VAL A 183 -4.14 -11.49 3.09
CA VAL A 183 -3.04 -12.20 3.75
C VAL A 183 -3.52 -12.96 4.99
N SER A 184 -4.23 -12.29 5.91
CA SER A 184 -4.76 -12.91 7.11
C SER A 184 -6.01 -12.19 7.62
N LYS A 185 -6.82 -12.84 8.47
CA LYS A 185 -8.02 -12.22 9.08
C LYS A 185 -7.67 -11.01 9.94
N GLN A 186 -6.54 -11.06 10.65
CA GLN A 186 -6.05 -9.95 11.47
C GLN A 186 -5.68 -8.75 10.59
N MET A 187 -4.86 -8.97 9.56
CA MET A 187 -4.50 -7.91 8.61
C MET A 187 -5.73 -7.35 7.91
N LEU A 188 -6.68 -8.20 7.50
CA LEU A 188 -7.94 -7.76 6.91
C LEU A 188 -8.70 -6.81 7.86
N GLY A 189 -8.82 -7.17 9.15
CA GLY A 189 -9.50 -6.35 10.15
C GLY A 189 -8.83 -5.00 10.39
N GLU A 190 -7.50 -4.94 10.34
CA GLU A 190 -6.72 -3.72 10.55
C GLU A 190 -6.65 -2.83 9.30
N THR A 191 -6.54 -3.44 8.11
CA THR A 191 -6.30 -2.72 6.85
C THR A 191 -7.58 -2.27 6.15
N ALA A 192 -8.68 -3.02 6.24
CA ALA A 192 -9.94 -2.66 5.58
C ALA A 192 -10.48 -1.27 6.01
N PRO A 193 -10.48 -0.89 7.30
CA PRO A 193 -10.87 0.46 7.72
C PRO A 193 -10.00 1.56 7.12
N ILE A 194 -8.70 1.31 6.94
CA ILE A 194 -7.74 2.28 6.39
C ILE A 194 -7.98 2.43 4.90
N LEU A 195 -7.97 1.32 4.15
CA LEU A 195 -8.13 1.33 2.70
C LEU A 195 -9.49 1.90 2.30
N TYR A 196 -10.59 1.43 2.88
CA TYR A 196 -11.93 1.89 2.47
C TYR A 196 -12.33 3.21 3.13
N GLY A 197 -11.73 3.55 4.27
CA GLY A 197 -12.10 4.74 5.03
C GLY A 197 -11.35 6.01 4.65
N ARG A 198 -10.10 5.90 4.18
CA ARG A 198 -9.27 7.07 3.85
C ARG A 198 -9.28 7.45 2.37
N HIS A 199 -9.80 6.60 1.50
CA HIS A 199 -9.87 6.87 0.07
C HIS A 199 -11.23 7.37 -0.38
N THR A 200 -11.20 8.17 -1.46
CA THR A 200 -12.37 8.46 -2.29
C THR A 200 -12.36 7.54 -3.51
N PHE A 201 -13.34 6.64 -3.60
CA PHE A 201 -13.47 5.75 -4.73
C PHE A 201 -14.27 6.42 -5.85
N ARG A 202 -13.69 6.46 -7.05
CA ARG A 202 -14.29 7.09 -8.24
C ARG A 202 -14.61 6.04 -9.27
N PHE A 203 -15.69 6.24 -10.01
CA PHE A 203 -16.21 5.25 -10.95
C PHE A 203 -16.56 5.89 -12.29
N LYS A 204 -16.43 5.12 -13.38
CA LYS A 204 -16.87 5.56 -14.70
C LYS A 204 -18.30 5.16 -15.03
N LYS A 205 -18.83 4.11 -14.40
CA LYS A 205 -20.17 3.58 -14.64
C LYS A 205 -20.83 3.17 -13.33
N MET A 206 -22.16 3.30 -13.25
CA MET A 206 -22.93 2.78 -12.11
C MET A 206 -22.81 1.26 -11.95
N SER A 207 -22.61 0.50 -13.03
CA SER A 207 -22.32 -0.94 -12.96
C SER A 207 -21.02 -1.24 -12.22
N ASP A 208 -20.02 -0.37 -12.34
CA ASP A 208 -18.74 -0.56 -11.65
C ASP A 208 -18.91 -0.36 -10.14
N VAL A 209 -19.76 0.59 -9.73
CA VAL A 209 -20.14 0.80 -8.33
C VAL A 209 -20.84 -0.44 -7.78
N ASP A 210 -21.82 -0.98 -8.51
CA ASP A 210 -22.58 -2.17 -8.10
C ASP A 210 -21.66 -3.37 -7.87
N ILE A 211 -20.83 -3.70 -8.86
CA ILE A 211 -19.86 -4.80 -8.79
C ILE A 211 -18.85 -4.57 -7.66
N PHE A 212 -18.35 -3.35 -7.50
CA PHE A 212 -17.44 -3.00 -6.40
C PHE A 212 -18.09 -3.24 -5.03
N LEU A 213 -19.31 -2.73 -4.81
CA LEU A 213 -20.01 -2.86 -3.54
C LEU A 213 -20.38 -4.31 -3.22
N CYS A 214 -20.76 -5.10 -4.23
CA CYS A 214 -20.95 -6.55 -4.10
C CYS A 214 -19.64 -7.25 -3.70
N THR A 215 -18.53 -6.92 -4.37
CA THR A 215 -17.23 -7.57 -4.16
C THR A 215 -16.67 -7.32 -2.77
N ILE A 216 -16.77 -6.10 -2.23
CA ILE A 216 -16.23 -5.78 -0.90
C ILE A 216 -17.12 -6.31 0.24
N GLY A 217 -18.35 -6.75 -0.06
CA GLY A 217 -19.24 -7.38 0.91
C GLY A 217 -19.49 -6.52 2.17
N SER A 218 -19.33 -7.12 3.35
CA SER A 218 -19.56 -6.44 4.63
C SER A 218 -18.55 -5.31 4.92
N MET A 219 -17.44 -5.22 4.18
CA MET A 219 -16.47 -4.13 4.33
C MET A 219 -17.02 -2.78 3.86
N ARG A 220 -18.19 -2.76 3.20
CA ARG A 220 -18.94 -1.52 2.89
C ARG A 220 -19.07 -0.60 4.11
N LYS A 221 -19.16 -1.13 5.33
CA LYS A 221 -19.19 -0.36 6.59
C LYS A 221 -18.00 0.60 6.78
N HIS A 222 -16.88 0.33 6.11
CA HIS A 222 -15.67 1.14 6.18
C HIS A 222 -15.63 2.25 5.12
N LEU A 223 -16.54 2.28 4.14
CA LEU A 223 -16.57 3.35 3.14
C LEU A 223 -16.89 4.70 3.78
N ARG A 224 -16.17 5.75 3.35
CA ARG A 224 -16.40 7.14 3.78
C ARG A 224 -16.69 8.08 2.62
N HIS A 225 -16.04 7.89 1.48
CA HIS A 225 -16.11 8.80 0.35
C HIS A 225 -16.30 8.05 -0.98
N LEU A 226 -17.35 8.43 -1.71
CA LEU A 226 -17.61 7.96 -3.07
C LEU A 226 -17.72 9.18 -4.00
N ASP A 227 -17.21 9.05 -5.22
CA ASP A 227 -17.31 10.07 -6.27
C ASP A 227 -17.95 9.45 -7.52
N PHE A 228 -19.21 9.81 -7.76
CA PHE A 228 -19.97 9.47 -8.97
C PHE A 228 -19.84 10.57 -10.03
N ALA A 229 -19.12 11.66 -9.77
CA ALA A 229 -19.01 12.76 -10.72
C ALA A 229 -18.15 12.41 -11.94
N THR A 230 -17.33 11.37 -11.86
CA THR A 230 -16.53 10.85 -12.99
C THR A 230 -17.30 9.87 -13.87
N ILE A 231 -18.56 9.58 -13.54
CA ILE A 231 -19.38 8.66 -14.31
C ILE A 231 -19.72 9.30 -15.66
N ASP A 232 -19.28 8.62 -16.72
CA ASP A 232 -19.33 9.14 -18.08
C ASP A 232 -20.77 9.31 -18.59
N HIS A 233 -21.01 10.46 -19.22
CA HIS A 233 -22.26 10.82 -19.89
C HIS A 233 -22.57 9.91 -21.09
N TYR A 234 -21.59 9.20 -21.64
CA TYR A 234 -21.75 8.39 -22.86
C TYR A 234 -22.16 6.93 -22.65
N GLY A 235 -22.37 6.48 -21.41
CA GLY A 235 -22.84 5.10 -21.18
C GLY A 235 -22.90 4.64 -19.73
N GLY A 236 -22.61 5.51 -18.76
CA GLY A 236 -22.60 5.19 -17.34
C GLY A 236 -23.76 5.81 -16.55
N CYS A 237 -24.71 6.48 -17.20
CA CYS A 237 -25.74 7.32 -16.59
C CYS A 237 -26.57 6.62 -15.49
N TYR A 238 -27.22 7.44 -14.67
CA TYR A 238 -28.15 7.01 -13.64
C TYR A 238 -29.14 5.96 -14.15
N SER A 239 -29.23 4.84 -13.44
CA SER A 239 -30.16 3.76 -13.76
C SER A 239 -31.22 3.68 -12.69
N LYS A 240 -32.49 3.85 -13.09
CA LYS A 240 -33.65 3.74 -12.18
C LYS A 240 -33.75 2.38 -11.50
N LYS A 241 -33.09 1.34 -12.02
CA LYS A 241 -33.09 -0.01 -11.42
C LYS A 241 -31.89 -0.22 -10.50
N SER A 242 -30.68 0.11 -10.94
CA SER A 242 -29.47 -0.19 -10.16
C SER A 242 -29.12 0.86 -9.12
N THR A 243 -29.41 2.15 -9.35
CA THR A 243 -29.06 3.19 -8.38
C THR A 243 -29.77 3.01 -7.02
N PRO A 244 -31.09 2.71 -6.95
CA PRO A 244 -31.73 2.42 -5.66
C PRO A 244 -31.16 1.17 -4.97
N ALA A 245 -30.72 0.16 -5.73
CA ALA A 245 -30.05 -1.02 -5.18
C ALA A 245 -28.69 -0.66 -4.58
N ILE A 246 -27.91 0.18 -5.27
CA ILE A 246 -26.64 0.72 -4.77
C ILE A 246 -26.84 1.49 -3.46
N PHE A 247 -27.83 2.39 -3.39
CA PHE A 247 -28.11 3.12 -2.15
C PHE A 247 -28.53 2.20 -1.00
N ARG A 248 -29.28 1.11 -1.27
CA ARG A 248 -29.58 0.09 -0.27
C ARG A 248 -28.33 -0.63 0.24
N MET A 249 -27.39 -1.00 -0.65
CA MET A 249 -26.13 -1.62 -0.22
C MET A 249 -25.26 -0.67 0.63
N LEU A 250 -25.34 0.64 0.37
CA LEU A 250 -24.62 1.64 1.14
C LEU A 250 -25.20 1.90 2.54
N MET A 251 -26.36 1.33 2.88
CA MET A 251 -26.92 1.46 4.24
C MET A 251 -25.98 0.86 5.31
N ASP A 252 -25.17 -0.13 4.94
CA ASP A 252 -24.14 -0.71 5.81
C ASP A 252 -23.03 0.31 6.15
N ALA A 253 -22.80 1.29 5.28
CA ALA A 253 -21.81 2.35 5.44
C ALA A 253 -22.32 3.47 6.36
N ALA A 254 -22.61 3.13 7.62
CA ALA A 254 -23.26 4.06 8.55
C ALA A 254 -22.41 5.32 8.85
N GLN A 255 -21.10 5.26 8.62
CA GLN A 255 -20.17 6.40 8.76
C GLN A 255 -19.85 7.07 7.41
N LEU A 256 -20.61 6.80 6.35
CA LEU A 256 -20.42 7.44 5.05
C LEU A 256 -20.51 8.96 5.18
N GLN A 257 -19.49 9.65 4.68
CA GLN A 257 -19.34 11.09 4.84
C GLN A 257 -19.73 11.86 3.59
N SER A 258 -19.43 11.32 2.40
CA SER A 258 -19.81 11.99 1.16
C SER A 258 -20.02 11.06 -0.03
N ILE A 259 -21.03 11.37 -0.84
CA ILE A 259 -21.22 10.92 -2.22
C ILE A 259 -21.23 12.16 -3.11
N ALA A 260 -20.26 12.27 -4.00
CA ALA A 260 -20.18 13.38 -4.95
C ALA A 260 -20.88 13.03 -6.27
N PHE A 261 -21.66 13.96 -6.81
CA PHE A 261 -22.33 13.84 -8.10
C PHE A 261 -21.77 14.87 -9.09
N CYS A 262 -21.86 14.55 -10.39
CA CYS A 262 -21.62 15.52 -11.45
C CYS A 262 -22.75 16.56 -11.43
N HIS A 263 -22.43 17.83 -11.70
CA HIS A 263 -23.43 18.89 -11.73
C HIS A 263 -24.58 18.60 -12.70
N SER A 264 -24.31 17.99 -13.86
CA SER A 264 -25.36 17.64 -14.83
C SER A 264 -26.34 16.59 -14.34
N TRP A 265 -26.06 15.89 -13.24
CA TRP A 265 -26.98 14.94 -12.60
C TRP A 265 -27.99 15.61 -11.67
N VAL A 266 -27.70 16.82 -11.20
CA VAL A 266 -28.50 17.51 -10.19
C VAL A 266 -29.01 18.88 -10.68
N CYS A 267 -28.52 19.33 -11.83
CA CYS A 267 -28.91 20.62 -12.39
C CYS A 267 -29.98 20.46 -13.46
N GLU A 268 -31.15 21.08 -13.23
CA GLU A 268 -32.27 21.15 -14.19
C GLU A 268 -31.94 21.96 -15.44
N ARG A 269 -31.04 22.96 -15.31
CA ARG A 269 -30.63 23.87 -16.39
C ARG A 269 -29.52 23.30 -17.25
N SER A 270 -28.85 22.23 -16.82
CA SER A 270 -27.83 21.59 -17.63
C SER A 270 -28.48 21.17 -18.94
N PRO A 271 -27.92 21.53 -20.11
CA PRO A 271 -28.39 21.00 -21.38
C PRO A 271 -28.40 19.49 -21.22
N ARG A 272 -29.61 18.91 -21.20
CA ARG A 272 -29.72 17.46 -21.10
C ARG A 272 -29.03 16.96 -22.36
N SER A 273 -27.85 16.37 -22.20
CA SER A 273 -27.25 15.70 -23.34
C SER A 273 -28.33 14.71 -23.79
N TRP A 274 -28.73 14.78 -25.06
CA TRP A 274 -29.85 14.00 -25.59
C TRP A 274 -29.71 12.48 -25.34
N ARG A 275 -28.52 12.05 -24.92
CA ARG A 275 -28.14 10.67 -24.60
C ARG A 275 -28.17 10.31 -23.11
N CYS A 276 -28.16 11.27 -22.17
CA CYS A 276 -28.15 10.97 -20.73
C CYS A 276 -29.41 11.50 -20.05
N LYS A 277 -30.31 10.57 -19.67
CA LYS A 277 -31.47 10.88 -18.81
C LYS A 277 -30.99 11.07 -17.37
N CYS A 278 -30.33 12.19 -17.10
CA CYS A 278 -30.00 12.58 -15.74
C CYS A 278 -31.29 12.69 -14.90
N PRO A 279 -31.33 12.09 -13.71
CA PRO A 279 -32.47 12.19 -12.81
C PRO A 279 -32.60 13.63 -12.31
N ASN A 280 -33.79 14.04 -11.87
CA ASN A 280 -33.90 15.27 -11.10
C ASN A 280 -33.34 15.05 -9.68
N PRO A 281 -32.85 16.06 -8.95
CA PRO A 281 -32.43 15.93 -7.56
C PRO A 281 -33.46 15.20 -6.69
N GLU A 282 -34.75 15.49 -6.88
CA GLU A 282 -35.86 14.89 -6.14
C GLU A 282 -35.89 13.35 -6.33
N VAL A 283 -35.55 12.85 -7.52
CA VAL A 283 -35.44 11.40 -7.78
C VAL A 283 -34.25 10.80 -7.05
N ILE A 284 -33.09 11.49 -7.05
CA ILE A 284 -31.90 11.03 -6.30
C ILE A 284 -32.23 10.98 -4.80
N ILE A 285 -32.91 12.00 -4.26
CA ILE A 285 -33.31 12.06 -2.86
C ILE A 285 -34.30 10.95 -2.51
N ALA A 286 -35.32 10.75 -3.34
CA ALA A 286 -36.29 9.67 -3.15
C ALA A 286 -35.63 8.28 -3.16
N ASP A 287 -34.80 8.00 -4.15
CA ASP A 287 -34.11 6.70 -4.30
C ASP A 287 -33.07 6.45 -3.18
N SER A 288 -32.56 7.52 -2.55
CA SER A 288 -31.59 7.46 -1.45
C SER A 288 -32.19 7.65 -0.06
N ALA A 289 -33.51 7.78 0.07
CA ALA A 289 -34.18 8.08 1.33
C ALA A 289 -33.82 7.11 2.48
N SER A 290 -33.69 5.81 2.18
CA SER A 290 -33.29 4.80 3.18
C SER A 290 -31.83 4.95 3.63
N LEU A 291 -30.93 5.29 2.70
CA LEU A 291 -29.53 5.59 3.03
C LEU A 291 -29.43 6.85 3.90
N LEU A 292 -30.10 7.93 3.51
CA LEU A 292 -30.09 9.19 4.25
C LEU A 292 -30.56 9.00 5.69
N ARG A 293 -31.66 8.25 5.90
CA ARG A 293 -32.17 7.93 7.24
C ARG A 293 -31.19 7.10 8.05
N ALA A 294 -30.56 6.09 7.45
CA ALA A 294 -29.56 5.24 8.12
C ALA A 294 -28.33 6.05 8.56
N VAL A 295 -27.79 6.90 7.67
CA VAL A 295 -26.64 7.77 7.98
C VAL A 295 -27.00 8.82 9.02
N HIS A 296 -28.18 9.44 8.92
CA HIS A 296 -28.64 10.43 9.91
C HIS A 296 -28.77 9.82 11.30
N LYS A 297 -29.48 8.69 11.42
CA LYS A 297 -29.63 7.97 12.69
C LYS A 297 -28.27 7.67 13.33
N LYS A 298 -27.31 7.15 12.54
CA LYS A 298 -25.98 6.82 13.07
C LYS A 298 -25.20 8.05 13.54
N LYS A 299 -25.31 9.18 12.82
CA LYS A 299 -24.61 10.42 13.17
C LYS A 299 -25.16 11.04 14.46
N GLU A 300 -26.47 10.97 14.68
CA GLU A 300 -27.08 11.36 15.96
C GLU A 300 -26.55 10.49 17.12
N GLU A 301 -26.50 9.17 16.93
CA GLU A 301 -25.93 8.24 17.93
C GLU A 301 -24.46 8.56 18.27
N LEU A 302 -23.66 8.91 17.25
CA LEU A 302 -22.23 9.19 17.43
C LEU A 302 -21.94 10.62 17.89
N LYS A 303 -22.93 11.52 17.92
CA LYS A 303 -22.76 12.96 18.18
C LYS A 303 -21.66 13.60 17.33
N THR A 304 -21.39 13.04 16.16
CA THR A 304 -20.44 13.60 15.21
C THR A 304 -21.14 14.79 14.56
N GLY A 305 -20.76 16.03 14.91
CA GLY A 305 -21.40 17.27 14.41
C GLY A 305 -21.46 17.42 12.88
N ALA A 306 -20.96 16.45 12.11
CA ALA A 306 -21.12 16.35 10.67
C ALA A 306 -22.56 15.99 10.27
N ALA A 307 -23.41 16.98 9.99
CA ALA A 307 -24.80 16.76 9.57
C ALA A 307 -24.94 15.79 8.36
N ALA A 308 -25.96 14.92 8.38
CA ALA A 308 -26.33 14.06 7.24
C ALA A 308 -26.72 14.88 5.99
N VAL A 309 -27.13 16.14 6.18
CA VAL A 309 -27.39 17.13 5.13
C VAL A 309 -26.19 17.36 4.20
N ASN A 310 -24.97 17.08 4.65
CA ASN A 310 -23.74 17.21 3.86
C ASN A 310 -23.31 15.91 3.15
N LEU A 311 -24.12 14.84 3.19
CA LEU A 311 -23.78 13.58 2.55
C LEU A 311 -23.62 13.74 1.04
N PHE A 312 -24.51 14.49 0.39
CA PHE A 312 -24.43 14.69 -1.05
C PHE A 312 -23.64 15.96 -1.40
N LYS A 313 -22.62 15.77 -2.23
CA LYS A 313 -21.77 16.85 -2.75
C LYS A 313 -22.01 17.00 -4.24
N VAL A 314 -21.99 18.23 -4.72
CA VAL A 314 -22.00 18.52 -6.16
C VAL A 314 -20.61 18.96 -6.53
N ARG A 315 -19.92 18.14 -7.35
CA ARG A 315 -18.62 18.53 -7.89
C ARG A 315 -18.85 19.74 -8.79
N GLY A 316 -18.05 20.79 -8.61
CA GLY A 316 -18.21 22.06 -9.34
C GLY A 316 -18.35 21.76 -10.83
N GLY A 317 -19.53 22.07 -11.36
CA GLY A 317 -19.89 21.78 -12.74
C GLY A 317 -19.53 22.93 -13.63
N MET A 318 -18.93 22.59 -14.78
CA MET A 318 -18.44 23.52 -15.78
C MET A 318 -17.38 24.45 -15.19
N THR A 319 -16.12 24.14 -15.46
CA THR A 319 -15.12 25.19 -15.61
C THR A 319 -15.57 26.05 -16.80
N CYS A 320 -15.54 27.37 -16.69
CA CYS A 320 -15.72 28.22 -17.87
C CYS A 320 -14.74 27.76 -18.95
N ASP A 321 -15.11 27.72 -20.24
CA ASP A 321 -14.23 27.24 -21.32
C ASP A 321 -12.83 27.89 -21.31
N SER A 322 -12.73 29.13 -20.81
CA SER A 322 -11.45 29.82 -20.60
C SER A 322 -10.63 29.31 -19.40
N CYS A 323 -11.28 28.81 -18.35
CA CYS A 323 -10.68 28.14 -17.19
C CYS A 323 -10.42 26.65 -17.43
N ASP A 324 -11.22 25.98 -18.28
CA ASP A 324 -11.06 24.55 -18.57
C ASP A 324 -9.73 24.23 -19.26
N LYS A 325 -9.22 25.20 -20.03
CA LYS A 325 -7.89 25.12 -20.65
C LYS A 325 -6.74 25.46 -19.69
N ALA A 326 -7.02 25.98 -18.49
CA ALA A 326 -6.02 26.62 -17.65
C ALA A 326 -5.48 25.76 -16.49
N THR A 327 -6.17 24.70 -16.03
CA THR A 327 -5.70 23.98 -14.82
C THR A 327 -6.11 22.50 -14.73
N ASP A 328 -5.11 21.62 -14.67
CA ASP A 328 -5.15 20.29 -14.01
C ASP A 328 -5.20 20.39 -12.46
N ALA A 329 -5.25 21.61 -11.91
CA ALA A 329 -5.21 21.88 -10.48
C ALA A 329 -6.61 21.89 -9.85
N VAL A 330 -6.76 21.09 -8.79
CA VAL A 330 -7.98 20.71 -8.07
C VAL A 330 -8.60 21.85 -7.24
N THR A 331 -8.26 23.11 -7.47
CA THR A 331 -8.88 24.26 -6.77
C THR A 331 -10.08 24.76 -7.58
N SER A 332 -11.28 24.58 -7.03
CA SER A 332 -12.56 24.94 -7.65
C SER A 332 -12.81 26.45 -7.81
N GLU A 333 -11.77 27.27 -7.67
CA GLU A 333 -11.86 28.72 -7.82
C GLU A 333 -11.26 29.10 -9.17
N CYS A 334 -12.15 29.43 -10.11
CA CYS A 334 -11.74 29.90 -11.41
C CYS A 334 -11.18 31.33 -11.27
N SER A 335 -9.90 31.52 -11.58
CA SER A 335 -9.21 32.83 -11.52
C SER A 335 -9.69 33.80 -12.60
N CYS A 336 -10.52 33.33 -13.54
CA CYS A 336 -11.23 34.17 -14.49
C CYS A 336 -12.25 35.05 -13.75
N ARG A 337 -11.99 36.35 -13.65
CA ARG A 337 -13.01 37.34 -13.22
C ARG A 337 -14.03 37.67 -14.32
N SER A 338 -14.37 36.70 -15.18
CA SER A 338 -15.42 36.94 -16.18
C SER A 338 -16.78 36.88 -15.50
N LYS A 339 -17.74 37.69 -15.94
CA LYS A 339 -19.14 37.66 -15.45
C LYS A 339 -19.80 36.28 -15.59
N ASN A 340 -19.30 35.43 -16.48
CA ASN A 340 -19.78 34.06 -16.65
C ASN A 340 -19.29 33.14 -15.52
N CYS A 341 -18.08 33.38 -14.99
CA CYS A 341 -17.51 32.63 -13.88
C CYS A 341 -18.32 32.88 -12.57
N ASP A 342 -18.68 34.14 -12.27
CA ASP A 342 -19.53 34.46 -11.10
C ASP A 342 -20.94 33.86 -11.18
N ARG A 343 -21.57 33.95 -12.36
CA ARG A 343 -22.90 33.35 -12.59
C ARG A 343 -22.87 31.84 -12.40
N LEU A 344 -21.79 31.19 -12.82
CA LEU A 344 -21.63 29.74 -12.72
C LEU A 344 -21.33 29.29 -11.30
N ASP A 345 -20.53 30.03 -10.55
CA ASP A 345 -20.32 29.77 -9.12
C ASP A 345 -21.61 29.96 -8.33
N GLN A 346 -22.34 31.06 -8.56
CA GLN A 346 -23.65 31.27 -7.93
C GLN A 346 -24.62 30.15 -8.28
N HIS A 347 -24.66 29.74 -9.55
CA HIS A 347 -25.49 28.61 -9.97
C HIS A 347 -25.11 27.29 -9.26
N ASN A 348 -23.82 26.98 -9.15
CA ASN A 348 -23.34 25.81 -8.41
C ASN A 348 -23.74 25.89 -6.92
N LYS A 349 -23.68 27.08 -6.31
CA LYS A 349 -24.15 27.32 -4.93
C LYS A 349 -25.65 27.09 -4.80
N ASP A 350 -26.46 27.58 -5.74
CA ASP A 350 -27.91 27.40 -5.76
C ASP A 350 -28.28 25.92 -5.86
N VAL A 351 -27.63 25.17 -6.76
CA VAL A 351 -27.86 23.72 -6.92
C VAL A 351 -27.48 22.95 -5.65
N ARG A 352 -26.36 23.31 -5.02
CA ARG A 352 -25.95 22.71 -3.72
C ARG A 352 -26.96 23.05 -2.61
N SER A 353 -27.47 24.28 -2.60
CA SER A 353 -28.46 24.72 -1.62
C SER A 353 -29.77 23.94 -1.78
N LYS A 354 -30.30 23.87 -3.01
CA LYS A 354 -31.50 23.10 -3.34
C LYS A 354 -31.35 21.63 -2.94
N LEU A 355 -30.22 21.00 -3.25
CA LEU A 355 -29.96 19.61 -2.89
C LEU A 355 -29.96 19.41 -1.36
N ARG A 356 -29.35 20.33 -0.60
CA ARG A 356 -29.33 20.28 0.87
C ARG A 356 -30.73 20.49 1.46
N GLU A 357 -31.53 21.38 0.89
CA GLU A 357 -32.91 21.61 1.29
C GLU A 357 -33.77 20.35 1.12
N LEU A 358 -33.70 19.72 -0.05
CA LEU A 358 -34.40 18.44 -0.29
C LEU A 358 -33.95 17.33 0.68
N VAL A 359 -32.67 17.29 1.07
CA VAL A 359 -32.20 16.34 2.10
C VAL A 359 -32.80 16.68 3.48
N ARG A 360 -32.89 17.96 3.85
CA ARG A 360 -33.52 18.37 5.12
C ARG A 360 -34.99 17.98 5.16
N GLU A 361 -35.73 18.25 4.08
CA GLU A 361 -37.13 17.87 3.94
C GLU A 361 -37.30 16.35 4.06
N GLN A 362 -36.49 15.58 3.33
CA GLN A 362 -36.51 14.12 3.36
C GLN A 362 -36.22 13.53 4.75
N LEU A 363 -35.41 14.23 5.55
CA LEU A 363 -35.06 13.85 6.92
C LEU A 363 -35.95 14.50 7.99
N ARG A 364 -36.87 15.40 7.61
CA ARG A 364 -37.70 16.21 8.53
C ARG A 364 -36.89 17.01 9.55
N ILE A 365 -35.72 17.49 9.15
CA ILE A 365 -34.87 18.33 9.99
C ILE A 365 -35.38 19.76 9.89
N LYS A 366 -35.76 20.36 11.02
CA LYS A 366 -36.16 21.78 11.07
C LYS A 366 -34.97 22.66 10.65
N ALA A 367 -35.26 23.66 9.81
CA ALA A 367 -34.26 24.56 9.23
C ALA A 367 -33.52 25.38 10.29
#